data_AF-A0AAE1WK06-F1
#
_entry.id   AF-A0AAE1WK06-F1
#
_cell.length_a   1.000
_cell.length_b   1.000
_cell.length_c   1.000
_cell.angle_alpha   90.00
_cell.angle_beta   90.00
_cell.angle_gamma   90.00
#
_symmetry.space_group_name_H-M   'P 1'
#
loop_
_entity.id
_entity.type
_entity.pdbx_description
1 polymer ?
#
loop_
_entity_poly.entity_id
_entity_poly.type
_entity_poly.pdbx_seq_one_letter_code
_entity_poly.pdbx_strand_id
1 'polypeptide(L)'
;MQLMDVVTAYLYGSLDTDIYMRIPEGLKMSEALKSKPRHMYSIKLKRSLYKLKQSERMWYNRLSEYLIKKGFCHNQISPCLFIKRTESGFVIIAVYVDDLNIIGSPEEIRQAADYLKIEFEMKDLGTTKYCLGLQFEHTKGGIFIHQSNYIEKILKRFHMNNAHPLSTPMVVRSLDVNKDPFRPPTHNDEILGPEVPYLSAIVALMYLANNTRSDIAFSVNLLARYSSTPTRYGVKHILHYLRRTSDMGLYFERHENTKATNLVGYSDAGYLSDPHKTVSQSGYVFMYGGTAISWRSTKQTLVATSSNHVELIALYEAGRECVWLRSLTHYVCESCGLEPIEKSPTVIYKDNAACIAQIKDGYIKGDRTKHISPKIFSTHELQVEGKVDVKQIPSSQNLADLFTKALPIKVFKQLVHNIGMRRLKDICLN
;
A
#
# COMPACT_ATOMS: atom_id res chain seq x y z
N MET A 1 10.11 5.01 -17.55
CA MET A 1 8.80 5.29 -16.94
C MET A 1 8.46 6.76 -17.17
N GLN A 2 7.30 7.03 -17.73
CA GLN A 2 6.83 8.35 -18.12
C GLN A 2 5.40 8.55 -17.63
N LEU A 3 5.08 9.75 -17.13
CA LEU A 3 3.75 10.09 -16.65
C LEU A 3 3.02 10.96 -17.68
N MET A 4 1.77 10.61 -17.94
CA MET A 4 0.85 11.41 -18.73
C MET A 4 -0.42 11.66 -17.94
N ASP A 5 -1.04 12.82 -18.16
CA ASP A 5 -2.28 13.25 -17.52
C ASP A 5 -3.36 13.47 -18.59
N VAL A 6 -4.57 12.95 -18.36
CA VAL A 6 -5.70 13.15 -19.27
C VAL A 6 -6.45 14.42 -18.92
N VAL A 7 -6.51 15.36 -19.85
CA VAL A 7 -7.23 16.61 -19.65
C VAL A 7 -8.73 16.35 -19.62
N THR A 8 -9.38 16.64 -18.49
CA THR A 8 -10.82 16.47 -18.30
C THR A 8 -11.33 15.03 -18.46
N ALA A 9 -10.59 14.03 -17.95
CA ALA A 9 -10.86 12.60 -18.06
C ALA A 9 -12.35 12.20 -18.03
N TYR A 10 -13.11 12.68 -17.03
CA TYR A 10 -14.53 12.31 -16.88
C TYR A 10 -15.44 12.80 -18.01
N LEU A 11 -15.02 13.77 -18.83
CA LEU A 11 -15.82 14.27 -19.95
C LEU A 11 -15.75 13.35 -21.19
N TYR A 12 -14.87 12.35 -21.19
CA TYR A 12 -14.80 11.36 -22.27
C TYR A 12 -15.76 10.18 -22.06
N GLY A 13 -16.20 9.93 -20.83
CA GLY A 13 -17.11 8.84 -20.50
C GLY A 13 -18.49 9.03 -21.15
N SER A 14 -18.97 7.98 -21.81
CA SER A 14 -20.34 7.94 -22.33
C SER A 14 -21.27 7.43 -21.23
N LEU A 15 -22.43 8.06 -21.06
CA LEU A 15 -23.40 7.65 -20.06
C LEU A 15 -24.19 6.43 -20.55
N ASP A 16 -24.33 5.43 -19.69
CA ASP A 16 -25.11 4.21 -19.91
C ASP A 16 -26.60 4.37 -19.55
N THR A 17 -26.95 5.50 -18.94
CA THR A 17 -28.26 5.81 -18.42
C THR A 17 -28.59 7.29 -18.63
N ASP A 18 -29.87 7.58 -18.80
CA ASP A 18 -30.35 8.94 -18.99
C ASP A 18 -30.27 9.72 -17.68
N ILE A 19 -29.38 10.71 -17.65
CA ILE A 19 -29.20 11.59 -16.49
C ILE A 19 -29.53 13.01 -16.88
N TYR A 20 -30.38 13.61 -16.06
CA TYR A 20 -30.83 14.98 -16.24
C TYR A 20 -30.31 15.83 -15.08
N MET A 21 -29.89 17.05 -15.38
CA MET A 21 -29.51 18.03 -14.36
C MET A 21 -30.35 19.29 -14.49
N ARG A 22 -30.49 20.01 -13.36
CA ARG A 22 -30.99 21.39 -13.39
C ARG A 22 -30.04 22.23 -14.22
N ILE A 23 -30.58 23.19 -14.96
CA ILE A 23 -29.77 24.09 -15.77
C ILE A 23 -28.87 24.93 -14.83
N PRO A 24 -27.53 24.82 -14.92
CA PRO A 24 -26.59 25.53 -14.05
C PRO A 24 -26.82 27.03 -14.05
N GLU A 25 -26.76 27.71 -12.92
CA GLU A 25 -26.83 29.17 -12.87
C GLU A 25 -25.79 29.82 -13.81
N GLY A 26 -26.16 30.89 -14.50
CA GLY A 26 -25.31 31.55 -15.50
C GLY A 26 -25.41 31.03 -16.94
N LEU A 27 -25.96 29.83 -17.18
CA LEU A 27 -26.18 29.36 -18.56
C LEU A 27 -27.37 30.11 -19.21
N LYS A 28 -27.13 30.83 -20.31
CA LYS A 28 -28.19 31.54 -21.04
C LYS A 28 -29.16 30.54 -21.68
N MET A 29 -30.45 30.71 -21.41
CA MET A 29 -31.52 29.97 -22.06
C MET A 29 -31.82 30.63 -23.41
N SER A 30 -32.07 29.82 -24.45
CA SER A 30 -32.57 30.32 -25.74
C SER A 30 -33.85 31.13 -25.53
N GLU A 31 -34.04 32.21 -26.30
CA GLU A 31 -35.25 33.05 -26.32
C GLU A 31 -36.53 32.20 -26.38
N ALA A 32 -36.51 31.14 -27.20
CA ALA A 32 -37.63 30.23 -27.40
C ALA A 32 -38.06 29.46 -26.14
N LEU A 33 -37.17 29.32 -25.16
CA LEU A 33 -37.41 28.58 -23.91
C LEU A 33 -37.76 29.50 -22.73
N LYS A 34 -37.79 30.83 -22.93
CA LYS A 34 -38.11 31.81 -21.87
C LYS A 34 -39.59 31.85 -21.48
N SER A 35 -40.47 31.16 -22.20
CA SER A 35 -41.92 31.12 -21.94
C SER A 35 -42.29 30.42 -20.63
N LYS A 36 -41.39 29.61 -20.05
CA LYS A 36 -41.58 28.94 -18.75
C LYS A 36 -40.41 29.25 -17.81
N PRO A 37 -40.63 29.22 -16.48
CA PRO A 37 -39.56 29.46 -15.53
C PRO A 37 -38.47 28.38 -15.61
N ARG A 38 -37.21 28.79 -15.43
CA ARG A 38 -36.00 27.95 -15.60
C ARG A 38 -36.07 26.60 -14.89
N HIS A 39 -36.67 26.55 -13.70
CA HIS A 39 -36.77 25.34 -12.89
C HIS A 39 -37.68 24.25 -13.50
N MET A 40 -38.50 24.59 -14.51
CA MET A 40 -39.32 23.61 -15.23
C MET A 40 -38.56 22.87 -16.33
N TYR A 41 -37.31 23.27 -16.60
CA TYR A 41 -36.47 22.64 -17.61
C TYR A 41 -35.34 21.85 -16.96
N SER A 42 -34.93 20.80 -17.65
CA SER A 42 -33.76 20.01 -17.31
C SER A 42 -32.89 19.79 -18.55
N ILE A 43 -31.60 19.60 -18.34
CA ILE A 43 -30.64 19.27 -19.41
C ILE A 43 -30.31 17.80 -19.30
N LYS A 44 -30.52 17.06 -20.39
CA LYS A 44 -30.01 15.69 -20.53
C LYS A 44 -28.50 15.74 -20.76
N LEU A 45 -27.75 15.07 -19.90
CA LEU A 45 -26.32 14.91 -20.07
C LEU A 45 -26.04 13.93 -21.21
N LYS A 46 -25.17 14.34 -22.14
CA LYS A 46 -24.71 13.48 -23.24
C LYS A 46 -23.45 12.68 -22.87
N ARG A 47 -22.66 13.17 -21.92
CA ARG A 47 -21.43 12.56 -21.42
C ARG A 47 -21.35 12.73 -19.91
N SER A 48 -20.48 11.96 -19.26
CA SER A 48 -20.26 12.09 -17.83
C SER A 48 -19.66 13.46 -17.48
N LEU A 49 -19.94 13.90 -16.26
CA LEU A 49 -19.42 15.16 -15.68
C LEU A 49 -18.74 14.87 -14.35
N TYR A 50 -17.86 15.76 -13.92
CA TYR A 50 -17.33 15.69 -12.56
C TYR A 50 -18.47 15.67 -11.53
N LYS A 51 -18.28 14.87 -10.46
CA LYS A 51 -19.21 14.64 -9.34
C LYS A 51 -20.38 13.67 -9.61
N LEU A 52 -20.58 13.16 -10.83
CA LEU A 52 -21.54 12.05 -10.97
C LEU A 52 -20.93 10.78 -10.38
N LYS A 53 -21.75 9.99 -9.69
CA LYS A 53 -21.35 8.73 -9.04
C LYS A 53 -20.67 7.76 -10.01
N GLN A 54 -21.10 7.72 -11.27
CA GLN A 54 -20.61 6.78 -12.28
C GLN A 54 -19.49 7.33 -13.18
N SER A 55 -19.09 8.61 -13.03
CA SER A 55 -18.14 9.24 -13.97
C SER A 55 -16.79 8.54 -14.05
N GLU A 56 -16.26 8.11 -12.91
CA GLU A 56 -15.00 7.34 -12.85
C GLU A 56 -15.09 6.04 -13.64
N ARG A 57 -16.21 5.31 -13.49
CA ARG A 57 -16.45 4.06 -14.22
C ARG A 57 -16.62 4.30 -15.71
N MET A 58 -17.36 5.33 -16.11
CA MET A 58 -17.59 5.65 -17.52
C MET A 58 -16.28 6.07 -18.21
N TRP A 59 -15.43 6.82 -17.51
CA TRP A 59 -14.08 7.14 -17.98
C TRP A 59 -13.23 5.88 -18.13
N TYR A 60 -13.14 5.05 -17.08
CA TYR A 60 -12.35 3.83 -17.12
C TYR A 60 -12.77 2.90 -18.27
N ASN A 61 -14.08 2.68 -18.46
CA ASN A 61 -14.59 1.87 -19.55
C ASN A 61 -14.15 2.43 -20.91
N ARG A 62 -14.26 3.75 -21.09
CA ARG A 62 -13.90 4.41 -22.35
C ARG A 62 -12.41 4.31 -22.69
N LEU A 63 -11.55 4.44 -21.67
CA LEU A 63 -10.12 4.25 -21.81
C LEU A 63 -9.78 2.78 -22.09
N SER A 64 -10.40 1.86 -21.34
CA SER A 64 -10.18 0.42 -21.48
C SER A 64 -10.54 -0.07 -22.88
N GLU A 65 -11.73 0.28 -23.38
CA GLU A 65 -12.18 -0.05 -24.74
C GLU A 65 -11.18 0.43 -25.81
N TYR A 66 -10.61 1.62 -25.62
CA TYR A 66 -9.64 2.17 -26.55
C TYR A 66 -8.29 1.42 -26.50
N LEU A 67 -7.74 1.21 -25.31
CA LEU A 67 -6.48 0.49 -25.14
C LEU A 67 -6.58 -0.95 -25.65
N ILE A 68 -7.70 -1.64 -25.39
CA ILE A 68 -7.96 -2.98 -25.92
C ILE A 68 -7.98 -2.96 -27.45
N LYS A 69 -8.64 -1.98 -28.08
CA LYS A 69 -8.61 -1.81 -29.55
C LYS A 69 -7.19 -1.58 -30.10
N LYS A 70 -6.28 -1.02 -29.30
CA LYS A 70 -4.86 -0.83 -29.65
C LYS A 70 -3.98 -2.05 -29.32
N GLY A 71 -4.59 -3.15 -28.90
CA GLY A 71 -3.91 -4.42 -28.65
C GLY A 71 -3.31 -4.55 -27.24
N PHE A 72 -3.72 -3.70 -26.30
CA PHE A 72 -3.40 -3.93 -24.88
C PHE A 72 -4.36 -4.96 -24.30
N CYS A 73 -3.89 -5.73 -23.32
CA CYS A 73 -4.72 -6.59 -22.49
C CYS A 73 -4.67 -6.11 -21.03
N HIS A 74 -5.75 -6.39 -20.30
CA HIS A 74 -5.78 -6.32 -18.84
C HIS A 74 -6.46 -7.59 -18.33
N ASN A 75 -6.31 -7.92 -17.05
CA ASN A 75 -7.01 -9.06 -16.45
C ASN A 75 -7.89 -8.63 -15.27
N GLN A 76 -8.59 -9.60 -14.67
CA GLN A 76 -9.45 -9.37 -13.50
C GLN A 76 -8.66 -9.17 -12.20
N ILE A 77 -7.40 -9.61 -12.14
CA ILE A 77 -6.53 -9.45 -10.97
C ILE A 77 -6.11 -7.98 -10.81
N SER A 78 -5.80 -7.31 -11.92
CA SER A 78 -5.43 -5.89 -11.96
C SER A 78 -6.00 -5.21 -13.21
N PRO A 79 -7.27 -4.76 -13.16
CA PRO A 79 -7.95 -4.15 -14.32
C PRO A 79 -7.36 -2.79 -14.73
N CYS A 80 -6.61 -2.13 -13.84
CA CYS A 80 -5.97 -0.85 -14.12
C CYS A 80 -4.57 -0.98 -14.73
N LEU A 81 -4.11 -2.21 -14.98
CA LEU A 81 -2.79 -2.50 -15.54
C LEU A 81 -2.94 -3.06 -16.96
N PHE A 82 -2.75 -2.19 -17.94
CA PHE A 82 -2.80 -2.54 -19.35
C PHE A 82 -1.41 -2.91 -19.83
N ILE A 83 -1.26 -4.08 -20.42
CA ILE A 83 0.03 -4.59 -20.90
C ILE A 83 -0.10 -4.91 -22.39
N LYS A 84 0.91 -4.54 -23.17
CA LYS A 84 1.03 -4.93 -24.56
C LYS A 84 2.45 -5.43 -24.81
N ARG A 85 2.56 -6.68 -25.24
CA ARG A 85 3.81 -7.21 -25.77
C ARG A 85 4.03 -6.68 -27.18
N THR A 86 5.26 -6.28 -27.48
CA THR A 86 5.67 -5.83 -28.81
C THR A 86 6.74 -6.75 -29.36
N GLU A 87 7.14 -6.57 -30.62
CA GLU A 87 8.30 -7.29 -31.19
C GLU A 87 9.61 -6.92 -30.49
N SER A 88 9.71 -5.69 -29.97
CA SER A 88 10.90 -5.14 -29.32
C SER A 88 10.92 -5.27 -27.79
N GLY A 89 9.83 -5.72 -27.16
CA GLY A 89 9.70 -5.76 -25.70
C GLY A 89 8.26 -5.79 -25.20
N PHE A 90 7.95 -4.89 -24.27
CA PHE A 90 6.61 -4.69 -23.73
C PHE A 90 6.38 -3.24 -23.29
N VAL A 91 5.11 -2.83 -23.27
CA VAL A 91 4.67 -1.60 -22.63
C VAL A 91 3.55 -1.87 -21.64
N ILE A 92 3.64 -1.26 -20.48
CA ILE A 92 2.68 -1.29 -19.40
C ILE A 92 2.13 0.13 -19.21
N ILE A 93 0.81 0.27 -19.14
CA ILE A 93 0.13 1.49 -18.74
C ILE A 93 -0.59 1.20 -17.43
N ALA A 94 -0.09 1.77 -16.34
CA ALA A 94 -0.75 1.77 -15.04
C ALA A 94 -1.63 3.01 -14.91
N VAL A 95 -2.94 2.78 -14.81
CA VAL A 95 -3.96 3.84 -14.80
C VAL A 95 -4.40 4.15 -13.37
N TYR A 96 -4.35 5.42 -13.01
CA TYR A 96 -5.00 5.94 -11.82
C TYR A 96 -5.81 7.18 -12.18
N VAL A 97 -7.11 7.00 -12.39
CA VAL A 97 -8.02 8.08 -12.81
C VAL A 97 -7.48 8.77 -14.08
N ASP A 98 -6.98 10.00 -13.97
CA ASP A 98 -6.40 10.84 -15.02
C ASP A 98 -4.88 10.67 -15.18
N ASP A 99 -4.17 10.14 -14.18
CA ASP A 99 -2.75 9.84 -14.21
C ASP A 99 -2.47 8.47 -14.88
N LEU A 100 -1.66 8.46 -15.94
CA LEU A 100 -1.23 7.26 -16.66
C LEU A 100 0.30 7.13 -16.60
N ASN A 101 0.79 6.14 -15.84
CA ASN A 101 2.22 5.79 -15.87
C ASN A 101 2.49 4.77 -16.95
N ILE A 102 3.32 5.14 -17.92
CA ILE A 102 3.74 4.32 -19.03
C ILE A 102 5.16 3.80 -18.76
N ILE A 103 5.32 2.48 -18.76
CA ILE A 103 6.55 1.76 -18.44
C ILE A 103 6.89 0.85 -19.62
N GLY A 104 8.10 0.98 -20.16
CA GLY A 104 8.57 0.22 -21.32
C GLY A 104 9.90 0.81 -21.81
N SER A 105 10.37 0.35 -22.96
CA SER A 105 11.49 1.01 -23.63
C SER A 105 11.09 2.42 -24.12
N PRO A 106 12.04 3.33 -24.38
CA PRO A 106 11.74 4.69 -24.85
C PRO A 106 10.88 4.72 -26.13
N GLU A 107 11.04 3.74 -27.01
CA GLU A 107 10.26 3.63 -28.24
C GLU A 107 8.81 3.23 -27.96
N GLU A 108 8.61 2.20 -27.15
CA GLU A 108 7.27 1.70 -26.82
C GLU A 108 6.47 2.71 -25.99
N ILE A 109 7.14 3.45 -25.10
CA ILE A 109 6.53 4.56 -24.35
C ILE A 109 6.04 5.63 -25.34
N ARG A 110 6.86 6.02 -26.33
CA ARG A 110 6.49 7.03 -27.32
C ARG A 110 5.28 6.59 -28.14
N GLN A 111 5.28 5.37 -28.63
CA GLN A 111 4.16 4.81 -29.39
C GLN A 111 2.87 4.75 -28.57
N ALA A 112 2.95 4.33 -27.31
CA ALA A 112 1.80 4.31 -26.41
C ALA A 112 1.26 5.73 -26.14
N ALA A 113 2.16 6.70 -25.93
CA ALA A 113 1.81 8.10 -25.77
C ALA A 113 1.12 8.66 -27.01
N ASP A 114 1.59 8.31 -28.21
CA ASP A 114 1.00 8.74 -29.48
C ASP A 114 -0.40 8.14 -29.66
N TYR A 115 -0.60 6.87 -29.32
CA TYR A 115 -1.95 6.29 -29.31
C TYR A 115 -2.89 7.05 -28.38
N LEU A 116 -2.45 7.42 -27.17
CA LEU A 116 -3.28 8.18 -26.24
C LEU A 116 -3.60 9.58 -26.79
N LYS A 117 -2.61 10.29 -27.34
CA LYS A 117 -2.76 11.65 -27.90
C LYS A 117 -3.69 11.72 -29.11
N ILE A 118 -3.84 10.62 -29.86
CA ILE A 118 -4.79 10.54 -30.98
C ILE A 118 -6.24 10.63 -30.49
N GLU A 119 -6.53 10.01 -29.33
CA GLU A 119 -7.90 9.83 -28.86
C GLU A 119 -8.31 10.80 -27.75
N PHE A 120 -7.35 11.16 -26.90
CA PHE A 120 -7.57 11.97 -25.72
C PHE A 120 -6.65 13.19 -25.74
N GLU A 121 -7.13 14.31 -25.22
CA GLU A 121 -6.26 15.45 -24.92
C GLU A 121 -5.37 15.06 -23.73
N MET A 122 -4.07 14.95 -24.00
CA MET A 122 -3.08 14.50 -23.04
C MET A 122 -2.07 15.59 -22.70
N LYS A 123 -1.68 15.69 -21.42
CA LYS A 123 -0.49 16.40 -20.98
C LYS A 123 0.63 15.41 -20.73
N ASP A 124 1.77 15.66 -21.36
CA ASP A 124 2.98 14.89 -21.16
C ASP A 124 3.79 15.51 -20.01
N LEU A 125 3.91 14.79 -18.89
CA LEU A 125 4.64 15.25 -17.71
C LEU A 125 6.09 14.74 -17.70
N GLY A 126 6.52 14.04 -18.77
CA GLY A 126 7.86 13.50 -18.93
C GLY A 126 8.16 12.36 -17.95
N THR A 127 9.45 12.13 -17.68
CA THR A 127 9.90 11.08 -16.74
C THR A 127 9.18 11.22 -15.41
N THR A 128 8.57 10.14 -14.92
CA THR A 128 7.81 10.15 -13.67
C THR A 128 8.71 10.51 -12.50
N LYS A 129 8.61 11.76 -12.03
CA LYS A 129 9.25 12.26 -10.81
C LYS A 129 8.29 12.32 -9.62
N TYR A 130 6.99 12.47 -9.93
CA TYR A 130 5.92 12.54 -8.95
C TYR A 130 4.73 11.75 -9.46
N CYS A 131 4.13 10.88 -8.65
CA CYS A 131 2.86 10.23 -8.97
C CYS A 131 2.16 9.79 -7.67
N LEU A 132 0.85 10.03 -7.54
CA LEU A 132 0.05 9.70 -6.35
C LEU A 132 0.70 10.22 -5.04
N GLY A 133 1.26 11.42 -5.07
CA GLY A 133 1.96 12.01 -3.91
C GLY A 133 3.23 11.27 -3.48
N LEU A 134 3.77 10.39 -4.32
CA LEU A 134 5.07 9.74 -4.20
C LEU A 134 6.10 10.45 -5.06
N GLN A 135 7.36 10.45 -4.62
CA GLN A 135 8.51 11.03 -5.32
C GLN A 135 9.40 9.91 -5.81
N PHE A 136 9.89 10.03 -7.05
CA PHE A 136 10.69 9.02 -7.73
C PHE A 136 12.03 9.63 -8.15
N GLU A 137 13.11 9.04 -7.66
CA GLU A 137 14.46 9.35 -8.08
C GLU A 137 15.00 8.19 -8.91
N HIS A 138 15.27 8.44 -10.19
CA HIS A 138 15.79 7.45 -11.13
C HIS A 138 17.31 7.51 -11.12
N THR A 139 17.97 6.41 -10.77
CA THR A 139 19.44 6.29 -10.80
C THR A 139 19.85 5.20 -11.79
N LYS A 140 21.16 5.09 -12.09
CA LYS A 140 21.67 3.98 -12.89
C LYS A 140 21.45 2.62 -12.19
N GLY A 141 21.54 2.63 -10.86
CA GLY A 141 21.43 1.44 -10.02
C GLY A 141 20.01 1.06 -9.63
N GLY A 142 18.98 1.86 -9.92
CA GLY A 142 17.61 1.54 -9.50
C GLY A 142 16.66 2.73 -9.44
N ILE A 143 15.53 2.54 -8.76
CA ILE A 143 14.51 3.57 -8.53
C ILE A 143 14.32 3.74 -7.03
N PHE A 144 14.45 4.97 -6.54
CA PHE A 144 14.16 5.32 -5.15
C PHE A 144 12.80 6.00 -5.03
N ILE A 145 11.93 5.48 -4.17
CA ILE A 145 10.58 5.99 -3.95
C ILE A 145 10.46 6.53 -2.52
N HIS A 146 10.10 7.80 -2.38
CA HIS A 146 10.03 8.48 -1.09
C HIS A 146 8.93 9.54 -1.04
N GLN A 147 8.74 10.14 0.14
CA GLN A 147 7.71 11.17 0.38
C GLN A 147 8.26 12.34 1.20
N SER A 148 9.50 12.74 0.97
CA SER A 148 10.20 13.78 1.76
C SER A 148 9.44 15.10 1.81
N ASN A 149 8.89 15.56 0.68
CA ASN A 149 8.12 16.80 0.62
C ASN A 149 6.84 16.71 1.47
N TYR A 150 6.22 15.53 1.51
CA TYR A 150 5.03 15.30 2.34
C TYR A 150 5.39 15.23 3.83
N ILE A 151 6.52 14.59 4.18
CA ILE A 151 7.05 14.59 5.55
C ILE A 151 7.32 16.03 6.02
N GLU A 152 7.96 16.87 5.22
CA GLU A 152 8.20 18.27 5.56
C GLU A 152 6.91 19.06 5.77
N LYS A 153 5.90 18.85 4.90
CA LYS A 153 4.57 19.45 5.05
C LYS A 153 3.91 19.02 6.36
N ILE A 154 3.98 17.73 6.71
CA ILE A 154 3.47 17.21 7.99
C ILE A 154 4.21 17.86 9.16
N LEU A 155 5.53 17.89 9.14
CA LEU A 155 6.34 18.45 10.23
C LEU A 155 6.04 19.93 10.44
N LYS A 156 5.89 20.73 9.37
CA LYS A 156 5.48 22.13 9.47
C LYS A 156 4.04 22.27 10.01
N ARG A 157 3.10 21.48 9.48
CA ARG A 157 1.68 21.49 9.88
C ARG A 157 1.48 21.22 11.37
N PHE A 158 2.29 20.36 11.97
CA PHE A 158 2.20 20.01 13.39
C PHE A 158 3.28 20.69 14.26
N HIS A 159 3.97 21.72 13.75
CA HIS A 159 5.00 22.48 14.47
C HIS A 159 6.18 21.61 14.99
N MET A 160 6.56 20.58 14.23
CA MET A 160 7.63 19.63 14.53
C MET A 160 8.88 19.80 13.63
N ASN A 161 8.97 20.88 12.85
CA ASN A 161 10.11 21.15 11.97
C ASN A 161 11.43 21.39 12.75
N ASN A 162 11.35 21.89 13.99
CA ASN A 162 12.51 22.12 14.86
C ASN A 162 12.59 21.07 15.99
N ALA A 163 11.84 19.98 15.88
CA ALA A 163 11.79 18.96 16.91
C ALA A 163 13.09 18.14 16.99
N HIS A 164 13.52 17.76 18.19
CA HIS A 164 14.74 16.97 18.39
C HIS A 164 14.65 15.59 17.73
N PRO A 165 15.62 15.16 16.90
CA PRO A 165 15.49 13.90 16.17
C PRO A 165 15.58 12.66 17.07
N LEU A 166 14.68 11.68 16.86
CA LEU A 166 14.73 10.37 17.52
C LEU A 166 15.15 9.26 16.56
N SER A 167 15.66 8.14 17.09
CA SER A 167 16.21 7.03 16.29
C SER A 167 15.21 5.92 15.96
N THR A 168 14.05 5.89 16.62
CA THR A 168 12.99 4.90 16.44
C THR A 168 11.63 5.61 16.47
N PRO A 169 10.60 5.08 15.80
CA PRO A 169 9.27 5.66 15.80
C PRO A 169 8.50 5.43 17.11
N MET A 170 8.97 4.48 17.93
CA MET A 170 8.39 4.13 19.22
C MET A 170 9.48 3.54 20.12
N VAL A 171 9.40 3.78 21.43
CA VAL A 171 10.28 3.10 22.40
C VAL A 171 9.82 1.67 22.62
N VAL A 172 10.74 0.77 22.99
CA VAL A 172 10.38 -0.60 23.40
C VAL A 172 9.39 -0.50 24.57
N ARG A 173 8.23 -1.14 24.41
CA ARG A 173 7.13 -1.04 25.35
C ARG A 173 7.19 -2.16 26.38
N SER A 174 6.82 -1.83 27.61
CA SER A 174 6.42 -2.82 28.59
C SER A 174 5.00 -3.27 28.29
N LEU A 175 4.74 -4.59 28.39
CA LEU A 175 3.37 -5.13 28.36
C LEU A 175 2.70 -5.07 29.74
N ASP A 176 3.43 -4.62 30.77
CA ASP A 176 2.83 -4.21 32.05
C ASP A 176 2.03 -2.92 31.83
N VAL A 177 0.70 -3.02 32.02
CA VAL A 177 -0.30 -1.94 31.88
C VAL A 177 0.13 -0.66 32.62
N ASN A 178 0.81 -0.80 33.75
CA ASN A 178 1.21 0.35 34.58
C ASN A 178 2.48 1.04 34.08
N LYS A 179 3.22 0.38 33.17
CA LYS A 179 4.52 0.84 32.65
C LYS A 179 4.49 1.11 31.15
N ASP A 180 3.34 1.00 30.49
CA ASP A 180 3.23 1.32 29.06
C ASP A 180 3.26 2.85 28.87
N PRO A 181 4.30 3.42 28.24
CA PRO A 181 4.40 4.86 28.01
C PRO A 181 3.36 5.37 27.00
N PHE A 182 2.68 4.46 26.28
CA PHE A 182 1.62 4.78 25.33
C PHE A 182 0.23 4.32 25.79
N ARG A 183 0.08 4.07 27.11
CA ARG A 183 -1.21 3.70 27.71
C ARG A 183 -2.31 4.73 27.38
N PRO A 184 -3.59 4.32 27.36
CA PRO A 184 -4.71 5.25 27.34
C PRO A 184 -4.61 6.27 28.48
N PRO A 185 -5.11 7.50 28.30
CA PRO A 185 -5.18 8.45 29.39
C PRO A 185 -6.07 7.90 30.51
N THR A 186 -5.65 8.07 31.76
CA THR A 186 -6.46 7.78 32.96
C THR A 186 -7.16 9.07 33.42
N HIS A 187 -8.08 8.97 34.39
CA HIS A 187 -8.83 10.12 34.91
C HIS A 187 -7.98 11.30 35.39
N ASN A 188 -6.71 11.06 35.72
CA ASN A 188 -5.78 12.08 36.20
C ASN A 188 -4.89 12.66 35.08
N ASP A 189 -4.93 12.09 33.87
CA ASP A 189 -4.16 12.60 32.75
C ASP A 189 -4.94 13.70 32.03
N GLU A 190 -4.22 14.75 31.61
CA GLU A 190 -4.78 15.79 30.75
C GLU A 190 -5.11 15.18 29.37
N ILE A 191 -6.41 15.00 29.10
CA ILE A 191 -6.87 14.60 27.78
C ILE A 191 -6.58 15.77 26.82
N LEU A 192 -5.94 15.46 25.70
CA LEU A 192 -5.73 16.47 24.67
C LEU A 192 -7.09 16.97 24.17
N GLY A 193 -7.31 18.28 24.25
CA GLY A 193 -8.51 18.89 23.74
C GLY A 193 -8.57 18.88 22.20
N PRO A 194 -9.72 19.26 21.62
CA PRO A 194 -9.95 19.25 20.18
C PRO A 194 -8.98 20.15 19.38
N GLU A 195 -8.31 21.09 20.05
CA GLU A 195 -7.25 21.93 19.50
C GLU A 195 -5.99 21.14 19.10
N VAL A 196 -5.81 19.92 19.61
CA VAL A 196 -4.72 19.03 19.20
C VAL A 196 -5.22 18.11 18.08
N PRO A 197 -4.78 18.33 16.83
CA PRO A 197 -5.29 17.62 15.65
C PRO A 197 -4.76 16.18 15.54
N TYR A 198 -4.96 15.37 16.58
CA TYR A 198 -4.41 14.01 16.70
C TYR A 198 -4.88 13.10 15.57
N LEU A 199 -6.19 13.05 15.32
CA LEU A 199 -6.78 12.28 14.22
C LEU A 199 -6.18 12.68 12.86
N SER A 200 -6.07 13.98 12.64
CA SER A 200 -5.45 14.52 11.43
C SER A 200 -3.97 14.12 11.30
N ALA A 201 -3.23 14.05 12.42
CA ALA A 201 -1.86 13.57 12.42
C ALA A 201 -1.79 12.07 12.14
N ILE A 202 -2.64 11.25 12.76
CA ILE A 202 -2.73 9.81 12.48
C ILE A 202 -3.04 9.56 11.01
N VAL A 203 -4.03 10.23 10.43
CA VAL A 203 -4.37 10.08 9.01
C VAL A 203 -3.18 10.45 8.11
N ALA A 204 -2.48 11.53 8.42
CA ALA A 204 -1.30 11.94 7.66
C ALA A 204 -0.15 10.92 7.79
N LEU A 205 0.07 10.36 8.98
CA LEU A 205 1.07 9.32 9.22
C LEU A 205 0.68 7.98 8.59
N MET A 206 -0.61 7.63 8.54
CA MET A 206 -1.11 6.43 7.86
C MET A 206 -0.82 6.48 6.37
N TYR A 207 -0.94 7.65 5.73
CA TYR A 207 -0.56 7.80 4.33
C TYR A 207 0.92 7.48 4.10
N LEU A 208 1.81 7.97 4.96
CA LEU A 208 3.23 7.60 4.90
C LEU A 208 3.44 6.10 5.11
N ALA A 209 2.81 5.55 6.16
CA ALA A 209 2.95 4.16 6.58
C ALA A 209 2.53 3.15 5.51
N ASN A 210 1.52 3.49 4.71
CA ASN A 210 0.96 2.62 3.69
C ASN A 210 1.67 2.75 2.32
N ASN A 211 2.56 3.73 2.14
CA ASN A 211 3.17 4.00 0.83
C ASN A 211 4.69 3.86 0.81
N THR A 212 5.42 4.57 1.68
CA THR A 212 6.90 4.58 1.63
C THR A 212 7.59 4.42 2.98
N ARG A 213 6.83 4.51 4.07
CA ARG A 213 7.34 4.48 5.45
C ARG A 213 6.80 3.27 6.20
N SER A 214 7.00 2.09 5.65
CA SER A 214 6.62 0.82 6.28
C SER A 214 7.19 0.67 7.70
N ASP A 215 8.35 1.27 7.96
CA ASP A 215 9.03 1.34 9.26
C ASP A 215 8.22 2.00 10.40
N ILE A 216 7.20 2.79 10.10
CA ILE A 216 6.31 3.38 11.11
C ILE A 216 4.96 2.67 11.25
N ALA A 217 4.69 1.64 10.44
CA ALA A 217 3.38 1.02 10.33
C ALA A 217 2.86 0.40 11.64
N PHE A 218 3.74 -0.22 12.45
CA PHE A 218 3.36 -0.70 13.79
C PHE A 218 2.93 0.45 14.70
N SER A 219 3.80 1.45 14.85
CA SER A 219 3.58 2.59 15.73
C SER A 219 2.32 3.36 15.40
N VAL A 220 2.08 3.62 14.09
CA VAL A 220 0.88 4.30 13.63
C VAL A 220 -0.37 3.46 13.89
N ASN A 221 -0.34 2.15 13.59
CA ASN A 221 -1.50 1.27 13.81
C ASN A 221 -1.89 1.21 15.29
N LEU A 222 -0.90 1.06 16.19
CA LEU A 222 -1.14 1.00 17.63
C LEU A 222 -1.76 2.31 18.14
N LEU A 223 -1.18 3.46 17.78
CA LEU A 223 -1.65 4.76 18.25
C LEU A 223 -3.04 5.11 17.70
N ALA A 224 -3.35 4.70 16.47
CA ALA A 224 -4.68 4.88 15.87
C ALA A 224 -5.81 4.25 16.69
N ARG A 225 -5.54 3.21 17.51
CA ARG A 225 -6.54 2.52 18.36
C ARG A 225 -7.08 3.38 19.49
N TYR A 226 -6.38 4.46 19.83
CA TYR A 226 -6.70 5.39 20.91
C TYR A 226 -7.09 6.77 20.39
N SER A 227 -7.46 6.86 19.10
CA SER A 227 -7.83 8.12 18.47
C SER A 227 -9.02 8.86 19.11
N SER A 228 -9.91 8.14 19.80
CA SER A 228 -11.03 8.72 20.55
C SER A 228 -10.60 9.36 21.87
N THR A 229 -9.46 8.94 22.43
CA THR A 229 -8.92 9.39 23.73
C THR A 229 -7.39 9.41 23.64
N PRO A 230 -6.82 10.36 22.87
CA PRO A 230 -5.41 10.34 22.52
C PRO A 230 -4.50 10.78 23.66
N THR A 231 -3.30 10.19 23.76
CA THR A 231 -2.23 10.68 24.61
C THR A 231 -1.26 11.59 23.87
N ARG A 232 -0.65 12.54 24.59
CA ARG A 232 0.23 13.58 24.02
C ARG A 232 1.53 13.05 23.41
N TYR A 233 2.00 11.89 23.88
CA TYR A 233 3.38 11.44 23.68
C TYR A 233 3.58 10.57 22.43
N GLY A 234 2.56 9.84 21.99
CA GLY A 234 2.68 8.85 20.90
C GLY A 234 3.04 9.46 19.54
N VAL A 235 2.16 10.32 19.03
CA VAL A 235 2.30 10.88 17.67
C VAL A 235 3.54 11.77 17.55
N LYS A 236 3.86 12.54 18.59
CA LYS A 236 5.08 13.37 18.61
C LYS A 236 6.33 12.53 18.42
N HIS A 237 6.41 11.36 19.06
CA HIS A 237 7.56 10.46 18.93
C HIS A 237 7.82 10.05 17.46
N ILE A 238 6.75 9.70 16.74
CA ILE A 238 6.84 9.36 15.31
C ILE A 238 7.32 10.58 14.51
N LEU A 239 6.80 11.78 14.80
CA LEU A 239 7.23 13.01 14.11
C LEU A 239 8.70 13.36 14.39
N HIS A 240 9.19 13.18 15.61
CA HIS A 240 10.62 13.30 15.94
C HIS A 240 11.49 12.31 15.16
N TYR A 241 11.01 11.09 14.97
CA TYR A 241 11.70 10.08 14.16
C TYR A 241 11.69 10.43 12.66
N LEU A 242 10.54 10.86 12.12
CA LEU A 242 10.42 11.32 10.75
C LEU A 242 11.31 12.53 10.47
N ARG A 243 11.50 13.44 11.44
CA ARG A 243 12.44 14.55 11.31
C ARG A 243 13.87 14.08 11.06
N ARG A 244 14.30 12.99 11.71
CA ARG A 244 15.64 12.39 11.49
C ARG A 244 15.75 11.68 10.15
N THR A 245 14.65 11.18 9.62
CA THR A 245 14.58 10.22 8.50
C THR A 245 13.74 10.75 7.34
N SER A 246 13.66 12.07 7.17
CA SER A 246 12.84 12.70 6.13
C SER A 246 13.31 12.35 4.71
N ASP A 247 14.59 11.99 4.58
CA ASP A 247 15.27 11.55 3.36
C ASP A 247 15.20 10.03 3.12
N MET A 248 14.42 9.29 3.91
CA MET A 248 14.30 7.83 3.81
C MET A 248 13.12 7.41 2.94
N GLY A 249 13.31 6.34 2.17
CA GLY A 249 12.33 5.74 1.27
C GLY A 249 12.72 4.32 0.87
N LEU A 250 11.96 3.72 -0.05
CA LEU A 250 12.18 2.37 -0.58
C LEU A 250 13.10 2.44 -1.81
N TYR A 251 14.16 1.64 -1.84
CA TYR A 251 15.06 1.57 -3.00
C TYR A 251 14.88 0.26 -3.75
N PHE A 252 14.46 0.33 -5.00
CA PHE A 252 14.33 -0.81 -5.89
C PHE A 252 15.58 -0.89 -6.75
N GLU A 253 16.51 -1.74 -6.34
CA GLU A 253 17.77 -1.96 -7.05
C GLU A 253 17.54 -2.66 -8.39
N ARG A 254 18.27 -2.21 -9.40
CA ARG A 254 18.32 -2.83 -10.71
C ARG A 254 19.23 -4.06 -10.63
N HIS A 255 18.61 -5.23 -10.64
CA HIS A 255 19.34 -6.49 -10.73
C HIS A 255 19.65 -6.81 -12.19
N GLU A 256 20.92 -7.01 -12.53
CA GLU A 256 21.34 -7.45 -13.88
C GLU A 256 20.90 -8.89 -14.18
N ASN A 257 20.75 -9.71 -13.14
CA ASN A 257 20.27 -11.09 -13.25
C ASN A 257 18.84 -11.21 -12.71
N THR A 258 17.87 -11.25 -13.60
CA THR A 258 16.44 -11.41 -13.29
C THR A 258 16.09 -12.77 -12.68
N LYS A 259 16.98 -13.77 -12.77
CA LYS A 259 16.76 -15.12 -12.22
C LYS A 259 16.82 -15.20 -10.69
N ALA A 260 17.33 -14.16 -10.02
CA ALA A 260 17.53 -14.15 -8.57
C ALA A 260 16.40 -13.44 -7.78
N THR A 261 15.41 -12.84 -8.45
CA THR A 261 14.38 -12.03 -7.79
C THR A 261 13.12 -12.84 -7.49
N ASN A 262 13.11 -13.48 -6.33
CA ASN A 262 11.95 -14.24 -5.85
C ASN A 262 11.08 -13.44 -4.90
N LEU A 263 9.76 -13.64 -5.00
CA LEU A 263 8.80 -13.19 -4.00
C LEU A 263 9.03 -13.98 -2.71
N VAL A 264 9.27 -13.29 -1.60
CA VAL A 264 9.50 -13.89 -0.29
C VAL A 264 8.65 -13.16 0.76
N GLY A 265 7.91 -13.92 1.56
CA GLY A 265 7.09 -13.41 2.65
C GLY A 265 7.72 -13.63 4.02
N TYR A 266 7.33 -12.80 4.98
CA TYR A 266 7.60 -12.95 6.41
C TYR A 266 6.30 -12.72 7.17
N SER A 267 6.05 -13.50 8.21
CA SER A 267 4.87 -13.35 9.07
C SER A 267 5.26 -13.43 10.54
N ASP A 268 4.63 -12.61 11.36
CA ASP A 268 4.78 -12.58 12.82
C ASP A 268 3.47 -12.16 13.48
N ALA A 269 3.31 -12.49 14.77
CA ALA A 269 2.23 -11.99 15.58
C ALA A 269 2.65 -11.59 16.99
N GLY A 270 2.18 -10.42 17.44
CA GLY A 270 2.30 -10.00 18.82
C GLY A 270 1.10 -10.46 19.65
N TYR A 271 1.24 -11.53 20.45
CA TYR A 271 0.19 -11.96 21.37
C TYR A 271 -0.06 -10.92 22.46
N LEU A 272 -1.31 -10.45 22.59
CA LEU A 272 -1.70 -9.42 23.56
C LEU A 272 -0.79 -8.19 23.53
N SER A 273 -0.29 -7.84 22.34
CA SER A 273 0.59 -6.68 22.08
C SER A 273 0.04 -5.32 22.57
N ASP A 274 -1.26 -5.28 22.84
CA ASP A 274 -1.96 -4.18 23.48
C ASP A 274 -2.55 -4.66 24.80
N PRO A 275 -1.85 -4.42 25.93
CA PRO A 275 -2.21 -4.97 27.22
C PRO A 275 -3.48 -4.34 27.80
N HIS A 276 -3.90 -3.17 27.32
CA HIS A 276 -5.08 -2.46 27.83
C HIS A 276 -6.40 -2.99 27.28
N LYS A 277 -6.38 -3.47 26.03
CA LYS A 277 -7.55 -4.08 25.38
C LYS A 277 -7.43 -5.58 25.24
N THR A 278 -6.30 -6.17 25.69
CA THR A 278 -5.96 -7.58 25.50
C THR A 278 -6.07 -8.02 24.04
N VAL A 279 -5.56 -7.18 23.12
CA VAL A 279 -5.67 -7.44 21.68
C VAL A 279 -4.31 -7.72 21.06
N SER A 280 -4.29 -8.73 20.20
CA SER A 280 -3.12 -9.17 19.47
C SER A 280 -2.92 -8.39 18.17
N GLN A 281 -1.71 -8.45 17.65
CA GLN A 281 -1.28 -7.77 16.43
C GLN A 281 -0.78 -8.80 15.42
N SER A 282 -1.20 -8.68 14.17
CA SER A 282 -0.65 -9.43 13.04
C SER A 282 0.24 -8.53 12.20
N GLY A 283 1.38 -9.08 11.79
CA GLY A 283 2.32 -8.44 10.89
C GLY A 283 2.71 -9.37 9.73
N TYR A 284 2.87 -8.78 8.55
CA TYR A 284 3.58 -9.45 7.45
C TYR A 284 4.31 -8.43 6.58
N VAL A 285 5.31 -8.92 5.85
CA VAL A 285 5.97 -8.18 4.77
C VAL A 285 6.35 -9.13 3.64
N PHE A 286 6.10 -8.70 2.41
CA PHE A 286 6.52 -9.37 1.19
C PHE A 286 7.59 -8.54 0.49
N MET A 287 8.67 -9.22 0.17
CA MET A 287 9.87 -8.70 -0.46
C MET A 287 9.92 -9.16 -1.91
N TYR A 288 10.36 -8.27 -2.80
CA TYR A 288 10.69 -8.61 -4.18
C TYR A 288 11.95 -7.86 -4.59
N GLY A 289 12.96 -8.57 -5.10
CA GLY A 289 14.24 -7.98 -5.47
C GLY A 289 14.97 -7.28 -4.31
N GLY A 290 14.78 -7.76 -3.07
CA GLY A 290 15.42 -7.20 -1.87
C GLY A 290 14.67 -6.03 -1.21
N THR A 291 13.53 -5.61 -1.76
CA THR A 291 12.77 -4.46 -1.23
C THR A 291 11.31 -4.80 -0.99
N ALA A 292 10.72 -4.23 0.06
CA ALA A 292 9.33 -4.47 0.43
C ALA A 292 8.38 -3.92 -0.65
N ILE A 293 7.43 -4.76 -1.07
CA ILE A 293 6.38 -4.39 -2.04
C ILE A 293 4.97 -4.47 -1.46
N SER A 294 4.78 -5.21 -0.37
CA SER A 294 3.52 -5.28 0.37
C SER A 294 3.83 -5.55 1.84
N TRP A 295 3.13 -4.88 2.74
CA TRP A 295 3.28 -5.08 4.18
C TRP A 295 1.98 -4.76 4.89
N ARG A 296 1.84 -5.31 6.09
CA ARG A 296 0.70 -5.02 6.94
C ARG A 296 1.08 -5.06 8.40
N SER A 297 0.53 -4.11 9.13
CA SER A 297 0.50 -4.05 10.58
C SER A 297 -0.96 -3.84 10.95
N THR A 298 -1.60 -4.84 11.55
CA THR A 298 -3.02 -4.74 11.92
C THR A 298 -3.33 -5.39 13.26
N LYS A 299 -4.21 -4.72 14.00
CA LYS A 299 -4.92 -5.33 15.13
C LYS A 299 -5.71 -6.55 14.65
N GLN A 300 -5.61 -7.66 15.36
CA GLN A 300 -6.45 -8.83 15.10
C GLN A 300 -7.89 -8.54 15.54
N THR A 301 -8.84 -8.96 14.71
CA THR A 301 -10.28 -8.89 15.03
C THR A 301 -10.77 -10.15 15.73
N LEU A 302 -10.10 -11.28 15.50
CA LEU A 302 -10.36 -12.54 16.17
C LEU A 302 -9.67 -12.57 17.53
N VAL A 303 -10.39 -13.00 18.56
CA VAL A 303 -9.81 -13.23 19.89
C VAL A 303 -9.03 -14.52 19.85
N ALA A 304 -7.72 -14.42 20.02
CA ALA A 304 -6.83 -15.56 20.12
C ALA A 304 -6.62 -15.96 21.58
N THR A 305 -6.54 -17.25 21.81
CA THR A 305 -6.45 -17.90 23.14
C THR A 305 -5.02 -18.30 23.51
N SER A 306 -4.06 -18.15 22.58
CA SER A 306 -2.66 -18.50 22.80
C SER A 306 -1.75 -17.79 21.80
N SER A 307 -0.44 -17.76 22.10
CA SER A 307 0.58 -17.26 21.18
C SER A 307 0.59 -18.03 19.85
N ASN A 308 0.40 -19.34 19.86
CA ASN A 308 0.33 -20.12 18.63
C ASN A 308 -0.92 -19.77 17.79
N HIS A 309 -2.05 -19.47 18.44
CA HIS A 309 -3.27 -19.10 17.73
C HIS A 309 -3.13 -17.75 17.00
N VAL A 310 -2.50 -16.74 17.62
CA VAL A 310 -2.25 -15.47 16.90
C VAL A 310 -1.32 -15.64 15.72
N GLU A 311 -0.36 -16.54 15.84
CA GLU A 311 0.58 -16.87 14.80
C GLU A 311 -0.12 -17.50 13.59
N LEU A 312 -0.99 -18.48 13.83
CA LEU A 312 -1.80 -19.07 12.76
C LEU A 312 -2.65 -18.02 12.03
N ILE A 313 -3.26 -17.08 12.76
CA ILE A 313 -4.05 -15.98 12.17
C ILE A 313 -3.17 -15.07 11.30
N ALA A 314 -1.97 -14.69 11.76
CA ALA A 314 -1.06 -13.86 10.98
C ALA A 314 -0.59 -14.57 9.70
N LEU A 315 -0.31 -15.87 9.77
CA LEU A 315 0.09 -16.67 8.63
C LEU A 315 -1.06 -16.89 7.63
N TYR A 316 -2.30 -17.02 8.10
CA TYR A 316 -3.48 -17.04 7.26
C TYR A 316 -3.61 -15.75 6.44
N GLU A 317 -3.49 -14.58 7.08
CA GLU A 317 -3.55 -13.28 6.39
C GLU A 317 -2.38 -13.11 5.40
N ALA A 318 -1.16 -13.52 5.78
CA ALA A 318 -0.01 -13.51 4.88
C ALA A 318 -0.23 -14.47 3.68
N GLY A 319 -0.81 -15.65 3.89
CA GLY A 319 -1.12 -16.60 2.82
C GLY A 319 -2.07 -16.03 1.78
N ARG A 320 -3.12 -15.29 2.22
CA ARG A 320 -4.05 -14.60 1.32
C ARG A 320 -3.37 -13.55 0.46
N GLU A 321 -2.54 -12.73 1.07
CA GLU A 321 -1.74 -11.71 0.36
C GLU A 321 -0.79 -12.37 -0.65
N CYS A 322 -0.11 -13.45 -0.23
CA CYS A 322 0.81 -14.20 -1.07
C CYS A 322 0.15 -14.71 -2.36
N VAL A 323 -1.05 -15.28 -2.26
CA VAL A 323 -1.80 -15.78 -3.43
C VAL A 323 -2.09 -14.65 -4.42
N TRP A 324 -2.53 -13.49 -3.93
CA TRP A 324 -2.79 -12.34 -4.78
C TRP A 324 -1.51 -11.82 -5.44
N LEU A 325 -0.42 -11.64 -4.66
CA LEU A 325 0.87 -11.20 -5.17
C LEU A 325 1.43 -12.16 -6.22
N ARG A 326 1.38 -13.47 -5.99
CA ARG A 326 1.79 -14.48 -6.99
C ARG A 326 0.98 -14.37 -8.27
N SER A 327 -0.33 -14.15 -8.15
CA SER A 327 -1.20 -14.02 -9.32
C SER A 327 -0.88 -12.76 -10.11
N LEU A 328 -0.63 -11.64 -9.43
CA LEU A 328 -0.25 -10.37 -10.05
C LEU A 328 1.13 -10.45 -10.72
N THR A 329 2.14 -10.97 -10.02
CA THR A 329 3.50 -11.06 -10.56
C THR A 329 3.57 -12.02 -11.75
N HIS A 330 2.89 -13.17 -11.66
CA HIS A 330 2.76 -14.11 -12.78
C HIS A 330 2.12 -13.44 -14.00
N TYR A 331 0.99 -12.74 -13.81
CA TYR A 331 0.33 -12.02 -14.89
C TYR A 331 1.23 -10.98 -15.55
N VAL A 332 1.95 -10.17 -14.76
CA VAL A 332 2.86 -9.15 -15.30
C VAL A 332 3.99 -9.81 -16.08
N CYS A 333 4.66 -10.82 -15.52
CA CYS A 333 5.77 -11.50 -16.19
C CYS A 333 5.33 -12.18 -17.49
N GLU A 334 4.23 -12.94 -17.45
CA GLU A 334 3.69 -13.64 -18.62
C GLU A 334 3.28 -12.66 -19.73
N SER A 335 2.53 -11.61 -19.38
CA SER A 335 2.05 -10.60 -20.34
C SER A 335 3.19 -9.79 -20.96
N CYS A 336 4.29 -9.61 -20.23
CA CYS A 336 5.50 -8.95 -20.72
C CYS A 336 6.43 -9.90 -21.50
N GLY A 337 6.14 -11.21 -21.55
CA GLY A 337 7.02 -12.20 -22.16
C GLY A 337 8.35 -12.38 -21.42
N LEU A 338 8.39 -12.03 -20.13
CA LEU A 338 9.53 -12.29 -19.25
C LEU A 338 9.57 -13.77 -18.89
N GLU A 339 10.75 -14.30 -18.57
CA GLU A 339 10.87 -15.70 -18.13
C GLU A 339 9.87 -15.96 -16.98
N PRO A 340 9.17 -17.12 -16.99
CA PRO A 340 8.23 -17.45 -15.94
C PRO A 340 8.96 -17.39 -14.60
N ILE A 341 8.38 -16.67 -13.62
CA ILE A 341 8.76 -16.84 -12.22
C ILE A 341 8.73 -18.34 -11.94
N GLU A 342 9.82 -18.89 -11.39
CA GLU A 342 9.91 -20.32 -11.10
C GLU A 342 8.60 -20.81 -10.49
N LYS A 343 8.07 -21.92 -11.01
CA LYS A 343 6.86 -22.59 -10.46
C LYS A 343 7.02 -23.01 -8.99
N SER A 344 8.19 -22.76 -8.40
CA SER A 344 8.48 -22.95 -7.00
C SER A 344 7.42 -22.29 -6.10
N PRO A 345 7.15 -22.90 -4.94
CA PRO A 345 6.35 -22.29 -3.91
C PRO A 345 7.00 -20.99 -3.41
N THR A 346 6.19 -19.98 -3.12
CA THR A 346 6.68 -18.77 -2.45
C THR A 346 7.00 -19.09 -1.01
N VAL A 347 8.23 -18.81 -0.59
CA VAL A 347 8.63 -19.01 0.80
C VAL A 347 7.97 -17.94 1.68
N ILE A 348 7.32 -18.38 2.76
CA ILE A 348 6.89 -17.51 3.86
C ILE A 348 7.68 -17.91 5.11
N TYR A 349 8.55 -17.02 5.57
CA TYR A 349 9.34 -17.23 6.77
C TYR A 349 8.53 -16.95 8.03
N LYS A 350 8.77 -17.79 9.04
CA LYS A 350 8.13 -17.74 10.35
C LYS A 350 9.08 -18.22 11.43
N ASP A 351 9.02 -17.65 12.62
CA ASP A 351 9.90 -18.03 13.74
C ASP A 351 9.25 -18.95 14.79
N ASN A 352 7.92 -19.02 14.80
CA ASN A 352 7.18 -19.90 15.70
C ASN A 352 7.14 -21.36 15.23
N ALA A 353 7.98 -22.22 15.83
CA ALA A 353 8.07 -23.64 15.52
C ALA A 353 6.76 -24.42 15.70
N ALA A 354 5.94 -24.07 16.72
CA ALA A 354 4.66 -24.73 16.96
C ALA A 354 3.66 -24.47 15.82
N CYS A 355 3.63 -23.24 15.33
CA CYS A 355 2.78 -22.86 14.19
C CYS A 355 3.21 -23.58 12.92
N ILE A 356 4.52 -23.71 12.68
CA ILE A 356 5.06 -24.41 11.50
C ILE A 356 4.68 -25.90 11.55
N ALA A 357 4.85 -26.55 12.70
CA ALA A 357 4.46 -27.94 12.88
C ALA A 357 2.96 -28.15 12.61
N GLN A 358 2.11 -27.27 13.15
CA GLN A 358 0.66 -27.35 12.93
C GLN A 358 0.24 -27.11 11.48
N ILE A 359 0.93 -26.23 10.76
CA ILE A 359 0.63 -25.98 9.34
C ILE A 359 1.09 -27.15 8.46
N LYS A 360 2.14 -27.87 8.86
CA LYS A 360 2.56 -29.08 8.14
C LYS A 360 1.48 -30.16 8.17
N ASP A 361 0.84 -30.36 9.32
CA ASP A 361 -0.18 -31.39 9.52
C ASP A 361 -1.60 -30.93 9.15
N GLY A 362 -1.80 -29.62 9.01
CA GLY A 362 -3.10 -29.03 8.72
C GLY A 362 -4.05 -29.00 9.92
N TYR A 363 -5.35 -28.79 9.65
CA TYR A 363 -6.35 -28.81 10.71
C TYR A 363 -6.63 -30.25 11.16
N ILE A 364 -6.10 -30.61 12.32
CA ILE A 364 -6.47 -31.84 13.03
C ILE A 364 -7.29 -31.45 14.26
N LYS A 365 -8.52 -31.96 14.35
CA LYS A 365 -9.40 -31.73 15.51
C LYS A 365 -8.82 -32.40 16.75
N GLY A 366 -8.36 -31.59 17.71
CA GLY A 366 -7.92 -32.02 19.04
C GLY A 366 -8.19 -30.94 20.08
N ASP A 367 -7.90 -31.19 21.34
CA ASP A 367 -8.22 -30.23 22.41
C ASP A 367 -7.58 -28.85 22.23
N ARG A 368 -6.38 -28.81 21.65
CA ARG A 368 -5.63 -27.58 21.37
C ARG A 368 -6.10 -26.81 20.14
N THR A 369 -6.89 -27.40 19.26
CA THR A 369 -7.25 -26.84 17.94
C THR A 369 -8.76 -26.79 17.70
N LYS A 370 -9.56 -27.53 18.47
CA LYS A 370 -11.04 -27.61 18.31
C LYS A 370 -11.75 -26.25 18.40
N HIS A 371 -11.11 -25.26 19.04
CA HIS A 371 -11.62 -23.90 19.19
C HIS A 371 -11.12 -22.94 18.09
N ILE A 372 -10.18 -23.38 17.23
CA ILE A 372 -9.65 -22.61 16.10
C ILE A 372 -10.45 -22.99 14.86
N SER A 373 -10.89 -22.00 14.10
CA SER A 373 -11.64 -22.24 12.86
C SER A 373 -10.75 -22.92 11.82
N PRO A 374 -11.22 -24.01 11.15
CA PRO A 374 -10.44 -24.72 10.13
C PRO A 374 -9.90 -23.80 9.02
N LYS A 375 -10.64 -22.74 8.67
CA LYS A 375 -10.22 -21.77 7.64
C LYS A 375 -8.86 -21.13 7.91
N ILE A 376 -8.47 -20.98 9.18
CA ILE A 376 -7.18 -20.39 9.56
C ILE A 376 -6.01 -21.28 9.12
N PHE A 377 -6.27 -22.56 8.87
CA PHE A 377 -5.30 -23.51 8.35
C PHE A 377 -5.26 -23.52 6.81
N SER A 378 -5.93 -22.62 6.09
CA SER A 378 -5.93 -22.63 4.62
C SER A 378 -4.52 -22.50 4.01
N THR A 379 -3.55 -21.94 4.74
CA THR A 379 -2.15 -21.93 4.30
C THR A 379 -1.55 -23.34 4.18
N HIS A 380 -2.06 -24.33 4.92
CA HIS A 380 -1.71 -25.74 4.71
C HIS A 380 -2.14 -26.21 3.32
N GLU A 381 -3.36 -25.89 2.87
CA GLU A 381 -3.84 -26.24 1.53
C GLU A 381 -2.95 -25.61 0.45
N LEU A 382 -2.56 -24.33 0.63
CA LEU A 382 -1.60 -23.67 -0.25
C LEU A 382 -0.23 -24.36 -0.31
N GLN A 383 0.19 -24.98 0.79
CA GLN A 383 1.45 -25.73 0.87
C GLN A 383 1.34 -27.10 0.17
N VAL A 384 0.21 -27.80 0.35
CA VAL A 384 -0.08 -29.05 -0.36
C VAL A 384 -0.17 -28.81 -1.87
N GLU A 385 -0.75 -27.69 -2.29
CA GLU A 385 -0.83 -27.28 -3.70
C GLU A 385 0.50 -26.76 -4.28
N GLY A 386 1.56 -26.67 -3.48
CA GLY A 386 2.88 -26.17 -3.91
C GLY A 386 2.90 -24.67 -4.24
N LYS A 387 1.94 -23.89 -3.74
CA LYS A 387 1.90 -22.43 -3.91
C LYS A 387 2.75 -21.69 -2.88
N VAL A 388 2.81 -22.21 -1.66
CA VAL A 388 3.51 -21.63 -0.51
C VAL A 388 4.41 -22.67 0.15
N ASP A 389 5.55 -22.24 0.67
CA ASP A 389 6.44 -23.06 1.49
C ASP A 389 6.76 -22.32 2.79
N VAL A 390 6.22 -22.81 3.91
CA VAL A 390 6.42 -22.15 5.21
C VAL A 390 7.71 -22.66 5.85
N LYS A 391 8.68 -21.76 5.99
CA LYS A 391 10.02 -22.09 6.53
C LYS A 391 10.30 -21.41 7.85
N GLN A 392 11.06 -22.11 8.69
CA GLN A 392 11.53 -21.54 9.95
C GLN A 392 12.65 -20.52 9.70
N ILE A 393 12.63 -19.43 10.47
CA ILE A 393 13.71 -18.45 10.54
C ILE A 393 13.98 -18.06 12.01
N PRO A 394 15.20 -17.66 12.39
CA PRO A 394 15.42 -17.05 13.70
C PRO A 394 14.63 -15.73 13.86
N SER A 395 14.04 -15.48 15.04
CA SER A 395 13.28 -14.25 15.31
C SER A 395 14.08 -12.97 15.03
N SER A 396 15.41 -12.98 15.27
CA SER A 396 16.28 -11.83 14.99
C SER A 396 16.40 -11.47 13.51
N GLN A 397 15.99 -12.37 12.61
CA GLN A 397 15.99 -12.19 11.16
C GLN A 397 14.57 -12.09 10.59
N ASN A 398 13.52 -12.23 11.41
CA ASN A 398 12.14 -12.13 10.96
C ASN A 398 11.78 -10.66 10.67
N LEU A 399 11.67 -10.30 9.38
CA LEU A 399 11.34 -8.93 8.99
C LEU A 399 9.94 -8.49 9.45
N ALA A 400 9.04 -9.46 9.71
CA ALA A 400 7.68 -9.17 10.15
C ALA A 400 7.61 -8.57 11.57
N ASP A 401 8.68 -8.69 12.36
CA ASP A 401 8.79 -8.10 13.70
C ASP A 401 8.58 -6.57 13.69
N LEU A 402 8.99 -5.89 12.61
CA LEU A 402 8.75 -4.45 12.43
C LEU A 402 7.27 -4.06 12.47
N PHE A 403 6.38 -5.01 12.20
CA PHE A 403 4.94 -4.77 12.04
C PHE A 403 4.11 -5.26 13.24
N THR A 404 4.75 -5.87 14.23
CA THR A 404 4.10 -6.47 15.40
C THR A 404 4.54 -5.90 16.73
N LYS A 405 5.75 -5.35 16.82
CA LYS A 405 6.33 -4.89 18.09
C LYS A 405 7.27 -3.70 17.92
N ALA A 406 7.46 -2.95 19.01
CA ALA A 406 8.49 -1.91 19.08
C ALA A 406 9.84 -2.57 19.42
N LEU A 407 10.88 -2.24 18.67
CA LEU A 407 12.16 -2.95 18.69
C LEU A 407 13.31 -2.09 19.26
N PRO A 408 14.34 -2.71 19.88
CA PRO A 408 15.58 -2.03 20.23
C PRO A 408 16.22 -1.38 19.01
N ILE A 409 16.87 -0.22 19.20
CA ILE A 409 17.40 0.63 18.12
C ILE A 409 18.25 -0.15 17.09
N LYS A 410 19.14 -1.04 17.57
CA LYS A 410 20.02 -1.82 16.69
C LYS A 410 19.24 -2.76 15.78
N VAL A 411 18.29 -3.51 16.34
CA VAL A 411 17.45 -4.46 15.60
C VAL A 411 16.52 -3.70 14.66
N PHE A 412 15.87 -2.64 15.13
CA PHE A 412 14.99 -1.80 14.30
C PHE A 412 15.72 -1.29 13.06
N LYS A 413 16.90 -0.68 13.21
CA LYS A 413 17.68 -0.17 12.07
C LYS A 413 18.10 -1.27 11.09
N GLN A 414 18.47 -2.44 11.61
CA GLN A 414 18.83 -3.59 10.79
C GLN A 414 17.64 -4.07 9.97
N LEU A 415 16.48 -4.28 10.59
CA LEU A 415 15.30 -4.74 9.87
C LEU A 415 14.80 -3.70 8.87
N VAL A 416 14.82 -2.40 9.21
CA VAL A 416 14.48 -1.30 8.29
C VAL A 416 15.37 -1.33 7.05
N HIS A 417 16.67 -1.56 7.23
CA HIS A 417 17.59 -1.76 6.11
C HIS A 417 17.25 -3.04 5.31
N ASN A 418 16.96 -4.15 5.98
CA ASN A 418 16.66 -5.41 5.31
C ASN A 418 15.34 -5.41 4.53
N ILE A 419 14.39 -4.53 4.85
CA ILE A 419 13.16 -4.33 4.05
C ILE A 419 13.35 -3.38 2.85
N GLY A 420 14.60 -3.02 2.54
CA GLY A 420 14.93 -2.19 1.37
C GLY A 420 14.79 -0.69 1.58
N MET A 421 14.59 -0.23 2.82
CA MET A 421 14.59 1.21 3.11
C MET A 421 16.00 1.77 3.16
N ARG A 422 16.23 2.87 2.46
CA ARG A 422 17.52 3.55 2.32
C ARG A 422 17.32 5.05 2.49
N ARG A 423 18.40 5.78 2.80
CA ARG A 423 18.39 7.25 2.71
C ARG A 423 18.83 7.69 1.33
N LEU A 424 18.23 8.75 0.83
CA LEU A 424 18.56 9.32 -0.48
C LEU A 424 20.06 9.62 -0.62
N LYS A 425 20.66 10.20 0.42
CA LYS A 425 22.10 10.51 0.44
C LYS A 425 23.00 9.28 0.30
N ASP A 426 22.55 8.10 0.74
CA ASP A 426 23.34 6.87 0.68
C ASP A 426 23.28 6.24 -0.73
N ILE A 427 22.29 6.63 -1.55
CA ILE A 427 22.09 6.14 -2.92
C ILE A 427 22.84 7.03 -3.91
N CYS A 428 22.80 8.36 -3.74
CA CYS A 428 23.46 9.31 -4.65
C CYS A 428 25.00 9.32 -4.58
N LEU A 429 25.60 8.62 -3.61
CA LEU A 429 27.05 8.53 -3.43
C LEU A 429 27.67 7.32 -4.15
N ASN A 430 26.84 6.43 -4.70
CA ASN A 430 27.22 5.28 -5.53
C ASN A 430 26.75 5.51 -6.97
#